data_AF-A0A1S0TPV1-F1
#
_entry.id   AF-A0A1S0TPV1-F1
#
_cell.length_a   1.000
_cell.length_b   1.000
_cell.length_c   1.000
_cell.angle_alpha   90.00
_cell.angle_beta   90.00
_cell.angle_gamma   90.00
#
_symmetry.space_group_name_H-M   'P 1'
#
loop_
_entity.id
_entity.type
_entity.pdbx_description
1 polymer ?
#
loop_
_entity_poly.entity_id
_entity_poly.type
_entity_poly.pdbx_seq_one_letter_code
_entity_poly.pdbx_strand_id
1 'polypeptide(L)'
;MYTELKELINFLAIYMHHRIPRRRICLFMESYGNHLAGKFFGKWNPEEPKYGEKERTLMIKTGDCLDGIFTAIATSIGIVEEDLSACFPCLFGFFHAYHFF
;
A
#
# COMPACT_ATOMS: atom_id res chain seq x y z
N MET A 1 11.83 4.39 -8.08
CA MET A 1 11.42 3.59 -6.90
C MET A 1 10.95 4.42 -5.71
N TYR A 2 11.84 5.07 -4.94
CA TYR A 2 11.42 5.72 -3.67
C TYR A 2 10.40 6.84 -3.85
N THR A 3 10.53 7.65 -4.91
CA THR A 3 9.55 8.69 -5.24
C THR A 3 8.17 8.09 -5.54
N GLU A 4 8.11 7.02 -6.33
CA GLU A 4 6.85 6.38 -6.71
C GLU A 4 6.20 5.64 -5.54
N LEU A 5 7.01 5.01 -4.69
CA LEU A 5 6.54 4.47 -3.41
C LEU A 5 5.94 5.57 -2.55
N LYS A 6 6.57 6.74 -2.48
CA LYS A 6 6.04 7.89 -1.75
C LYS A 6 4.71 8.37 -2.34
N GLU A 7 4.59 8.49 -3.66
CA GLU A 7 3.34 8.89 -4.31
C GLU A 7 2.22 7.88 -4.08
N LEU A 8 2.51 6.57 -4.18
CA LEU A 8 1.58 5.50 -3.85
C LEU A 8 1.12 5.59 -2.39
N ILE A 9 2.05 5.75 -1.46
CA ILE A 9 1.75 5.85 -0.02
C ILE A 9 0.89 7.09 0.28
N ASN A 10 1.23 8.24 -0.31
CA ASN A 10 0.43 9.46 -0.21
C ASN A 10 -0.98 9.24 -0.75
N PHE A 11 -1.09 8.59 -1.90
CA PHE A 11 -2.37 8.27 -2.53
C PHE A 11 -3.24 7.38 -1.63
N LEU A 12 -2.69 6.32 -1.04
CA LEU A 12 -3.41 5.45 -0.11
C LEU A 12 -3.83 6.19 1.18
N ALA A 13 -3.01 7.11 1.66
CA ALA A 13 -3.31 7.90 2.87
C ALA A 13 -4.56 8.77 2.73
N ILE A 14 -4.87 9.25 1.51
CA ILE A 14 -6.08 10.06 1.23
C ILE A 14 -7.35 9.33 1.65
N TYR A 15 -7.44 8.03 1.37
CA TYR A 15 -8.60 7.20 1.69
C TYR A 15 -8.80 6.99 3.20
N MET A 16 -7.71 7.09 3.98
CA MET A 16 -7.75 6.84 5.42
C MET A 16 -8.08 8.07 6.25
N HIS A 17 -7.86 9.29 5.74
CA HIS A 17 -7.91 10.53 6.52
C HIS A 17 -9.25 10.81 7.21
N HIS A 18 -10.35 10.25 6.72
CA HIS A 18 -11.68 10.45 7.31
C HIS A 18 -12.01 9.48 8.44
N ARG A 19 -11.35 8.32 8.51
CA ARG A 19 -11.67 7.24 9.46
C ARG A 19 -10.59 7.00 10.49
N ILE A 20 -9.32 7.19 10.10
CA ILE A 20 -8.17 6.87 10.93
C ILE A 20 -7.48 8.18 11.38
N PRO A 21 -7.10 8.32 12.66
CA PRO A 21 -6.35 9.48 13.13
C PRO A 21 -5.04 9.66 12.37
N ARG A 22 -4.71 10.91 11.98
CA ARG A 22 -3.53 11.26 11.19
C ARG A 22 -2.23 10.61 11.70
N ARG A 23 -2.01 10.60 13.01
CA ARG A 23 -0.80 9.99 13.61
C ARG A 23 -0.70 8.49 13.30
N ARG A 24 -1.82 7.75 13.36
CA ARG A 24 -1.85 6.31 13.05
C ARG A 24 -1.65 6.08 11.55
N ILE A 25 -2.23 6.92 10.70
CA ILE A 25 -2.00 6.87 9.25
C ILE A 25 -0.50 7.04 8.95
N CYS A 26 0.17 8.03 9.53
CA CYS A 26 1.60 8.25 9.31
C CYS A 26 2.44 7.01 9.69
N LEU A 27 2.22 6.46 10.89
CA LEU A 27 2.94 5.26 11.35
C LEU A 27 2.68 4.04 10.46
N PHE A 28 1.43 3.87 10.04
CA PHE A 28 1.01 2.78 9.17
C PHE A 28 1.65 2.87 7.80
N MET A 29 1.59 4.05 7.19
CA MET A 29 2.14 4.33 5.88
C MET A 29 3.66 4.26 5.84
N GLU A 30 4.34 4.68 6.91
CA GLU A 30 5.79 4.51 7.06
C GLU A 30 6.18 3.03 7.11
N SER A 31 5.48 2.25 7.94
CA SER A 31 5.74 0.81 8.08
C SER A 31 5.46 0.04 6.78
N TYR A 32 4.35 0.38 6.12
CA TYR A 32 3.98 -0.23 4.85
C TYR A 32 4.93 0.18 3.72
N GLY A 33 5.34 1.45 3.66
CA GLY A 33 6.33 1.94 2.70
C GLY A 33 7.68 1.24 2.84
N ASN A 34 8.16 1.02 4.07
CA ASN A 34 9.39 0.27 4.34
C ASN A 34 9.27 -1.19 3.89
N HIS A 35 8.13 -1.83 4.15
CA HIS A 35 7.87 -3.18 3.67
C HIS A 35 7.92 -3.25 2.12
N LEU A 36 7.25 -2.33 1.44
CA LEU A 36 7.23 -2.28 -0.02
C LEU A 36 8.61 -2.00 -0.61
N ALA A 37 9.39 -1.10 0.00
CA ALA A 37 10.76 -0.83 -0.41
C ALA A 37 11.62 -2.10 -0.34
N GLY A 38 11.49 -2.90 0.72
CA GLY A 38 12.15 -4.21 0.82
C GLY A 38 11.65 -5.22 -0.20
N LYS A 39 10.34 -5.29 -0.44
CA LYS A 39 9.72 -6.19 -1.43
C LYS A 39 10.16 -5.89 -2.86
N PHE A 40 10.34 -4.62 -3.20
CA PHE A 40 10.72 -4.17 -4.53
C PHE A 40 12.24 -4.10 -4.74
N PHE A 41 13.02 -4.16 -3.66
CA PHE A 41 14.47 -4.20 -3.73
C PHE A 41 14.95 -5.37 -4.59
N GLY A 42 15.87 -5.12 -5.52
CA GLY A 42 16.36 -6.12 -6.48
C GLY A 42 15.40 -6.49 -7.61
N LYS A 43 14.14 -6.01 -7.57
CA LYS A 43 13.14 -6.19 -8.65
C LYS A 43 12.81 -4.87 -9.36
N TRP A 44 13.52 -3.80 -9.02
CA TRP A 44 13.36 -2.48 -9.62
C TRP A 44 14.38 -2.27 -10.74
N ASN A 45 13.93 -2.33 -12.00
CA ASN A 45 14.77 -2.04 -13.16
C ASN A 45 14.16 -0.88 -13.98
N PRO A 46 14.76 0.33 -13.93
CA PRO A 46 14.30 1.47 -14.73
C PRO A 46 14.46 1.25 -16.25
N GLU A 47 15.50 0.53 -16.66
CA GLU A 47 15.81 0.27 -18.08
C GLU A 47 14.89 -0.79 -18.69
N GLU A 48 14.41 -1.71 -17.86
CA GLU A 48 13.42 -2.71 -18.25
C GLU A 48 12.22 -2.64 -17.30
N PRO A 49 11.30 -1.69 -17.53
CA PRO A 49 10.17 -1.49 -16.62
C PRO A 49 9.39 -2.78 -16.41
N LYS A 50 9.14 -3.60 -17.44
CA LYS A 50 8.36 -4.86 -17.35
C LYS A 50 8.97 -5.93 -16.42
N TYR A 51 10.25 -5.82 -16.10
CA TYR A 51 10.92 -6.76 -15.20
C TYR A 51 10.32 -6.67 -13.79
N GLY A 52 9.88 -7.80 -13.25
CA GLY A 52 9.30 -7.88 -11.90
C GLY A 52 7.90 -7.26 -11.76
N GLU A 53 7.19 -7.02 -12.87
CA GLU A 53 5.86 -6.41 -12.90
C GLU A 53 4.89 -7.05 -11.90
N LYS A 54 4.72 -8.37 -11.99
CA LYS A 54 3.72 -9.11 -11.20
C LYS A 54 4.02 -9.04 -9.70
N GLU A 55 5.30 -9.02 -9.35
CA GLU A 55 5.77 -8.92 -7.96
C GLU A 55 5.64 -7.50 -7.41
N ARG A 56 5.69 -6.49 -8.28
CA ARG A 56 5.49 -5.08 -7.93
C ARG A 56 4.02 -4.64 -7.99
N THR A 57 3.15 -5.42 -8.62
CA THR A 57 1.71 -5.19 -8.58
C THR A 57 1.18 -5.37 -7.17
N LEU A 58 0.48 -4.36 -6.68
CA LEU A 58 -0.20 -4.39 -5.38
C LEU A 58 -1.68 -4.60 -5.59
N MET A 59 -2.21 -5.60 -4.90
CA MET A 59 -3.63 -5.90 -4.91
C MET A 59 -4.19 -5.68 -3.51
N ILE A 60 -4.80 -4.52 -3.30
CA ILE A 60 -5.51 -4.20 -2.06
C ILE A 60 -6.96 -4.62 -2.26
N LYS A 61 -7.27 -5.89 -1.97
CA LYS A 61 -8.65 -6.37 -1.98
C LYS A 61 -9.31 -5.96 -0.67
N THR A 62 -10.30 -5.10 -0.75
CA THR A 62 -11.11 -4.69 0.40
C THR A 62 -12.18 -5.74 0.73
N GLY A 63 -12.48 -5.98 2.01
CA GLY A 63 -13.43 -7.02 2.48
C GLY A 63 -12.73 -8.26 3.02
N ASP A 64 -13.25 -9.47 2.76
CA ASP A 64 -12.77 -10.76 3.29
C ASP A 64 -11.34 -11.18 2.82
N CYS A 65 -10.61 -10.32 2.11
CA CYS A 65 -9.35 -10.67 1.45
C CYS A 65 -8.29 -9.54 1.49
N LEU A 66 -8.26 -8.71 2.54
CA LEU A 66 -7.14 -7.79 2.73
C LEU A 66 -5.81 -8.56 2.78
N ASP A 67 -4.76 -7.98 2.18
CA ASP A 67 -3.43 -8.58 2.20
C ASP A 67 -2.98 -8.78 3.66
N GLY A 68 -2.58 -10.00 4.02
CA GLY A 68 -2.21 -10.35 5.38
C GLY A 68 -1.10 -9.47 5.97
N ILE A 69 -0.19 -8.96 5.13
CA ILE A 69 0.84 -8.01 5.59
C ILE A 69 0.22 -6.64 5.89
N PHE A 70 -0.75 -6.20 5.10
CA PHE A 70 -1.46 -4.95 5.29
C PHE A 70 -2.25 -4.97 6.60
N THR A 71 -2.98 -6.07 6.86
CA THR A 71 -3.69 -6.28 8.14
C THR A 71 -2.71 -6.39 9.31
N ALA A 72 -1.62 -7.16 9.18
CA ALA A 72 -0.64 -7.32 10.27
C ALA A 72 -0.01 -6.00 10.71
N ILE A 73 0.36 -5.14 9.75
CA ILE A 73 0.90 -3.81 10.04
C ILE A 73 -0.17 -2.96 10.73
N ALA A 74 -1.41 -2.98 10.25
CA ALA A 74 -2.53 -2.24 10.85
C ALA A 74 -2.76 -2.64 12.32
N THR A 75 -2.83 -3.95 12.59
CA THR A 75 -3.00 -4.50 13.94
C THR A 75 -1.87 -4.07 14.87
N SER A 76 -0.62 -4.12 14.41
CA SER A 76 0.54 -3.70 15.23
C SER A 76 0.53 -2.22 15.63
N ILE A 77 -0.18 -1.38 14.87
CA ILE A 77 -0.30 0.07 15.09
C ILE A 77 -1.62 0.42 15.81
N GLY A 78 -2.46 -0.58 16.08
CA GLY A 78 -3.75 -0.41 16.74
C GLY A 78 -4.82 0.20 15.83
N ILE A 79 -4.78 -0.11 14.54
CA ILE A 79 -5.86 0.18 13.59
C ILE A 79 -6.75 -1.07 13.51
N VAL A 80 -8.05 -0.90 13.69
CA VAL A 80 -9.04 -1.97 13.57
C VAL A 80 -9.22 -2.32 12.09
N GLU A 81 -9.25 -3.61 11.76
CA GLU A 81 -9.34 -4.08 10.37
C GLU A 81 -10.66 -3.66 9.68
N GLU A 82 -11.75 -3.57 10.45
CA GLU A 82 -13.05 -3.08 9.99
C GLU A 82 -12.97 -1.59 9.59
N ASP A 83 -12.28 -0.77 10.38
CA ASP A 83 -12.06 0.64 10.05
C ASP A 83 -11.18 0.79 8.81
N LEU A 84 -10.15 -0.06 8.71
CA LEU A 84 -9.21 -0.08 7.60
C LEU A 84 -9.89 -0.48 6.29
N SER A 85 -10.66 -1.58 6.30
CA SER A 85 -11.42 -2.05 5.14
C SER A 85 -12.46 -1.01 4.72
N ALA A 86 -13.13 -0.35 5.66
CA ALA A 86 -14.09 0.71 5.36
C ALA A 86 -13.47 1.99 4.77
N CYS A 87 -12.14 2.15 4.77
CA CYS A 87 -11.46 3.27 4.12
C CYS A 87 -11.42 3.12 2.59
N PHE A 88 -11.42 1.89 2.07
CA PHE A 88 -11.21 1.64 0.65
C PHE A 88 -12.52 1.21 -0.04
N PRO A 89 -12.73 1.57 -1.32
CA PRO A 89 -13.82 1.03 -2.14
C PRO A 89 -13.77 -0.52 -2.21
N CYS A 90 -14.93 -1.17 -2.32
CA CYS A 90 -15.06 -2.65 -2.40
C CYS A 90 -14.28 -3.29 -3.57
N LEU A 91 -13.88 -2.50 -4.57
CA LEU A 91 -13.03 -2.92 -5.67
C LEU A 91 -11.93 -1.88 -5.88
N PHE A 92 -10.96 -1.82 -4.97
CA PHE A 92 -9.77 -1.00 -5.19
C PHE A 92 -8.78 -1.79 -6.07
N GLY A 93 -9.00 -1.67 -7.38
CA GLY A 93 -8.33 -2.46 -8.41
C GLY A 93 -6.84 -2.16 -8.60
N PHE A 94 -6.11 -3.21 -9.00
CA PHE A 94 -4.75 -3.29 -9.53
C PHE A 94 -3.97 -1.97 -9.62
N PHE A 95 -3.07 -1.72 -8.67
CA PHE A 95 -2.00 -0.75 -8.87
C PHE A 95 -0.85 -1.45 -9.60
N HIS A 96 -0.84 -1.32 -10.92
CA HIS A 96 0.36 -1.50 -11.70
C HIS A 96 1.26 -0.29 -11.41
N ALA A 97 2.45 -0.55 -10.86
CA ALA A 97 3.45 0.50 -10.59
C ALA A 97 3.88 1.29 -11.84
N TYR A 98 3.42 0.91 -13.04
CA TYR A 98 3.60 1.66 -14.29
C TYR A 98 2.73 2.89 -14.40
N HIS A 99 1.61 3.00 -13.69
CA HIS A 99 0.67 4.11 -13.92
C HIS A 99 1.13 5.47 -13.36
N PHE A 100 2.30 5.49 -12.73
CA PHE A 100 3.03 6.69 -12.34
C PHE A 100 4.17 7.06 -13.32
N PHE A 101 4.24 6.43 -14.49
CA PHE A 101 5.14 6.74 -15.60
C PHE A 101 4.39 7.06 -16.90
#